data_AF-X1B293-F1
#
_entry.id   AF-X1B293-F1
#
_cell.length_a   1.000
_cell.length_b   1.000
_cell.length_c   1.000
_cell.angle_alpha   90.00
_cell.angle_beta   90.00
_cell.angle_gamma   90.00
#
_symmetry.space_group_name_H-M   'P 1'
#
loop_
_entity.id
_entity.type
_entity.pdbx_description
1 polymer ?
#
loop_
_entity_poly.entity_id
_entity_poly.type
_entity_poly.pdbx_seq_one_letter_code
_entity_poly.pdbx_strand_id
1 'polypeptide(L)'
;IIITVGVMLIGGQTGYLSQWVFDYILAPSGQCLYSTTAFFISTAGYRIFRFRNLDATVLLCSGLLILVSVLPLFTGPFPFFVPMAMWLNNVPVVAGYRAFVMGTSFGSIGLGLRIMLQKHPEALG
;
A
#
# COMPACT_ATOMS: atom_id res chain seq x y z
N ILE A 1 -13.70 11.10 9.36
CA ILE A 1 -12.65 11.59 10.29
C ILE A 1 -13.17 12.75 11.15
N ILE A 2 -13.66 13.85 10.58
CA ILE A 2 -14.19 14.99 11.38
C ILE A 2 -15.31 14.56 12.34
N ILE A 3 -16.27 13.74 11.88
CA ILE A 3 -17.37 13.22 12.70
C ILE A 3 -16.84 12.32 13.83
N THR A 4 -15.87 11.44 13.53
CA THR A 4 -15.27 10.55 14.54
C THR A 4 -14.51 11.34 15.59
N VAL A 5 -13.71 12.33 15.19
CA VAL A 5 -12.96 13.18 16.12
C VAL A 5 -13.91 14.00 17.00
N GLY A 6 -14.99 14.56 16.42
CA GLY A 6 -16.03 15.26 17.18
C GLY A 6 -16.73 14.35 18.20
N VAL A 7 -17.07 13.12 17.82
CA VAL A 7 -17.71 12.14 18.70
C VAL A 7 -16.76 11.63 19.79
N MET A 8 -15.47 11.46 19.48
CA MET A 8 -14.44 11.05 20.45
C MET A 8 -14.13 12.12 21.49
N LEU A 9 -14.19 13.40 21.11
CA LEU A 9 -13.98 14.53 22.03
C LEU A 9 -15.14 14.73 23.01
N ILE A 10 -16.38 14.38 22.61
CA ILE A 10 -17.57 14.56 23.44
C ILE A 10 -17.90 13.30 24.25
N GLY A 11 -17.71 12.10 23.69
CA GLY A 11 -18.14 10.82 24.28
C GLY A 11 -17.04 10.01 24.97
N GLY A 12 -15.77 10.44 24.92
CA GLY A 12 -14.62 9.67 25.40
C GLY A 12 -14.25 8.49 24.49
N GLN A 13 -13.03 7.95 24.64
CA GLN A 13 -12.52 6.87 23.77
C GLN A 13 -13.39 5.60 23.81
N THR A 14 -14.04 5.31 24.93
CA THR A 14 -14.87 4.10 25.15
C THR A 14 -16.37 4.37 25.15
N GLY A 15 -16.81 5.56 24.72
CA GLY A 15 -18.23 5.89 24.66
C GLY A 15 -18.98 5.05 23.62
N TYR A 16 -20.24 4.70 23.90
CA TYR A 16 -21.08 3.89 23.01
C TYR A 16 -21.18 4.48 21.59
N LEU A 17 -21.20 5.81 21.48
CA LEU A 17 -21.24 6.54 20.20
C LEU A 17 -19.92 6.40 19.42
N SER A 18 -18.77 6.37 20.10
CA SER A 18 -17.47 6.23 19.43
C SER A 18 -17.31 4.84 18.85
N GLN A 19 -17.71 3.80 19.60
CA GLN A 19 -17.67 2.40 19.15
C GLN A 19 -18.63 2.17 17.97
N TRP A 20 -19.85 2.71 18.03
CA TRP A 20 -20.80 2.60 16.93
C TRP A 20 -20.27 3.23 15.63
N VAL A 21 -19.72 4.45 15.69
CA VAL A 21 -19.11 5.10 14.52
C VAL A 21 -17.90 4.31 14.03
N PHE A 22 -17.11 3.73 14.94
CA PHE A 22 -15.96 2.93 14.55
C PHE A 22 -16.39 1.65 13.83
N ASP A 23 -17.26 0.84 14.42
CA ASP A 23 -17.65 -0.48 13.91
C ASP A 23 -18.47 -0.39 12.61
N TYR A 24 -19.34 0.61 12.48
CA TYR A 24 -20.26 0.69 11.33
C TYR A 24 -19.78 1.62 10.20
N ILE A 25 -18.83 2.53 10.46
CA ILE A 25 -18.37 3.50 9.44
C ILE A 25 -16.88 3.33 9.16
N LEU A 26 -16.05 3.38 10.20
CA LEU A 26 -14.59 3.39 10.00
C LEU A 26 -14.03 2.00 9.67
N ALA A 27 -14.47 0.97 10.38
CA ALA A 27 -14.02 -0.40 10.15
C ALA A 27 -14.34 -0.89 8.72
N PRO A 28 -15.58 -0.79 8.20
CA PRO A 28 -15.88 -1.26 6.84
C PRO A 28 -15.23 -0.40 5.75
N SER A 29 -15.10 0.92 5.94
CA SER A 29 -14.42 1.78 4.96
C SER A 29 -12.92 1.49 4.89
N GLY A 30 -12.27 1.24 6.03
CA GLY A 30 -10.88 0.79 6.08
C GLY A 30 -10.69 -0.53 5.34
N GLN A 31 -11.54 -1.52 5.62
CA GLN A 31 -11.49 -2.83 4.94
C GLN A 31 -11.70 -2.72 3.43
N CYS A 32 -12.57 -1.83 2.95
CA CYS A 32 -12.77 -1.58 1.52
C CYS A 32 -11.48 -1.09 0.84
N LEU A 33 -10.78 -0.14 1.46
CA LEU A 33 -9.50 0.38 0.96
C LEU A 33 -8.40 -0.69 0.96
N TYR A 34 -8.31 -1.48 2.04
CA TYR A 34 -7.36 -2.60 2.11
C TYR A 34 -7.63 -3.65 1.05
N SER A 35 -8.90 -4.05 0.86
CA SER A 35 -9.31 -5.04 -0.14
C SER A 35 -8.98 -4.57 -1.56
N THR A 36 -9.29 -3.31 -1.87
CA THR A 36 -9.01 -2.73 -3.20
C THR A 36 -7.50 -2.62 -3.46
N THR A 37 -6.72 -2.21 -2.46
CA THR A 37 -5.26 -2.15 -2.56
C THR A 37 -4.66 -3.55 -2.75
N ALA A 38 -5.13 -4.54 -1.99
CA ALA A 38 -4.71 -5.93 -2.13
C ALA A 38 -5.06 -6.48 -3.52
N PHE A 39 -6.24 -6.16 -4.05
CA PHE A 39 -6.64 -6.53 -5.41
C PHE A 39 -5.71 -5.92 -6.47
N PHE A 40 -5.37 -4.64 -6.35
CA PHE A 40 -4.44 -4.00 -7.29
C PHE A 40 -3.02 -4.55 -7.20
N ILE A 41 -2.51 -4.79 -5.99
CA ILE A 41 -1.18 -5.40 -5.79
C ILE A 41 -1.16 -6.82 -6.37
N SER A 42 -2.19 -7.62 -6.11
CA SER A 42 -2.31 -8.98 -6.66
C SER A 42 -2.37 -8.96 -8.19
N THR A 43 -3.17 -8.06 -8.77
CA THR A 43 -3.29 -7.91 -10.22
C THR A 43 -1.97 -7.48 -10.86
N ALA A 44 -1.24 -6.55 -10.25
CA ALA A 44 0.09 -6.14 -10.70
C ALA A 44 1.10 -7.30 -10.56
N GLY A 45 1.10 -7.98 -9.41
CA GLY A 45 1.94 -9.14 -9.14
C GLY A 45 1.73 -10.27 -10.15
N TYR A 46 0.48 -10.59 -10.50
CA TYR A 46 0.18 -11.58 -11.53
C TYR A 46 0.79 -11.24 -12.89
N ARG A 47 0.81 -9.94 -13.26
CA ARG A 47 1.44 -9.48 -14.51
C ARG A 47 2.96 -9.60 -14.47
N ILE A 48 3.57 -9.43 -13.30
CA ILE A 48 5.03 -9.43 -13.11
C ILE A 48 5.58 -10.86 -12.93
N PHE A 49 4.86 -11.74 -12.24
CA PHE A 49 5.26 -13.12 -11.96
C PHE A 49 4.93 -14.12 -13.08
N ARG A 50 4.33 -13.67 -14.18
CA ARG A 50 4.06 -14.55 -15.32
C ARG A 50 5.38 -14.95 -15.99
N PHE A 51 5.83 -16.18 -15.72
CA PHE A 51 7.02 -16.79 -16.32
C PHE A 51 6.96 -16.76 -17.84
N ARG A 52 7.61 -15.75 -18.42
CA ARG A 52 7.78 -15.65 -19.87
C ARG A 52 9.23 -15.46 -20.26
N ASN A 53 10.01 -14.84 -19.36
CA ASN A 53 11.40 -14.44 -19.59
C ASN A 53 12.26 -14.76 -18.35
N LEU A 54 13.58 -14.85 -18.54
CA LEU A 54 14.56 -15.05 -17.46
C LEU A 54 14.42 -13.99 -16.35
N ASP A 55 14.12 -12.75 -16.72
CA ASP A 55 13.93 -11.65 -15.76
C ASP A 55 12.75 -11.89 -14.81
N ALA A 56 11.65 -12.45 -15.30
CA ALA A 56 10.48 -12.78 -14.48
C ALA A 56 10.79 -13.90 -13.48
N THR A 57 11.66 -14.85 -13.85
CA THR A 57 12.13 -15.92 -12.96
C THR A 57 12.98 -15.37 -11.82
N VAL A 58 13.90 -14.43 -12.10
CA VAL A 58 14.70 -13.78 -11.07
C VAL A 58 13.81 -13.03 -10.07
N LEU A 59 12.80 -12.33 -10.58
CA LEU A 59 11.87 -11.57 -9.75
C LEU A 59 10.98 -12.49 -8.90
N LEU A 60 10.55 -13.63 -9.46
CA LEU A 60 9.81 -14.63 -8.70
C LEU A 60 10.66 -15.30 -7.62
N CYS A 61 11.91 -15.70 -7.91
CA CYS A 61 12.82 -16.23 -6.89
C CYS A 61 13.06 -15.22 -5.77
N SER A 62 13.28 -13.95 -6.13
CA SER A 62 13.44 -12.84 -5.17
C SER A 62 12.21 -12.69 -4.27
N GLY A 63 11.00 -12.70 -4.83
CA GLY A 63 9.76 -12.64 -4.05
C GLY A 63 9.56 -13.86 -3.15
N LEU A 64 9.89 -15.06 -3.64
CA LEU A 64 9.77 -16.30 -2.89
C LEU A 64 10.75 -16.34 -1.71
N LEU A 65 11.97 -15.81 -1.87
CA LEU A 65 12.94 -15.64 -0.79
C LEU A 65 12.40 -14.71 0.32
N ILE A 66 11.77 -13.59 -0.03
CA ILE A 66 11.16 -12.69 0.97
C ILE A 66 10.01 -13.40 1.69
N LEU A 67 9.15 -14.11 0.96
CA LEU A 67 8.04 -14.84 1.58
C LEU A 67 8.54 -15.84 2.62
N VAL A 68 9.55 -16.65 2.27
CA VAL A 68 10.17 -17.63 3.19
C VAL A 68 10.76 -16.96 4.44
N SER A 69 11.29 -15.75 4.33
CA SER A 69 11.88 -15.03 5.48
C SER A 69 10.87 -14.64 6.56
N VAL A 70 9.60 -14.47 6.22
CA VAL A 70 8.53 -14.08 7.16
C VAL A 70 7.90 -15.31 7.84
N LEU A 71 8.10 -16.52 7.29
CA LEU A 71 7.59 -17.75 7.89
C LEU A 71 8.43 -18.16 9.12
N PRO A 72 7.84 -18.22 10.33
CA PRO A 72 8.57 -18.54 11.56
C PRO A 72 9.18 -19.95 11.55
N LEU A 73 8.65 -20.87 10.74
CA LEU A 73 9.15 -22.24 10.56
C LEU A 73 10.57 -22.31 9.96
N PHE A 74 11.00 -21.30 9.21
CA PHE A 74 12.27 -21.30 8.48
C PHE A 74 13.38 -20.48 9.17
N THR A 75 13.05 -19.74 10.22
CA THR A 75 14.00 -18.88 10.95
C THR A 75 15.01 -19.66 11.81
N GLY A 76 14.65 -20.86 12.27
CA GLY A 76 15.52 -21.72 13.08
C GLY A 76 16.53 -22.54 12.26
N PRO A 77 16.09 -23.42 11.34
CA PRO A 77 16.99 -24.40 10.71
C PRO A 77 17.83 -23.86 9.54
N PHE A 78 17.49 -22.71 8.94
CA PHE A 78 18.21 -22.18 7.76
C PHE A 78 18.60 -20.70 7.93
N PRO A 79 19.75 -20.41 8.59
CA PRO A 79 20.18 -19.03 8.88
C PRO A 79 20.60 -18.23 7.64
N PHE A 80 20.70 -18.85 6.45
CA PHE A 80 21.12 -18.19 5.21
C PHE A 80 20.00 -17.34 4.55
N PHE A 81 18.73 -17.69 4.73
CA PHE A 81 17.64 -16.98 4.05
C PHE A 81 17.36 -15.60 4.63
N VAL A 82 17.54 -15.42 5.94
CA VAL A 82 17.31 -14.16 6.66
C VAL A 82 18.24 -13.03 6.18
N PRO A 83 19.58 -13.18 6.13
CA PRO A 83 20.47 -12.10 5.67
C PRO A 83 20.27 -11.75 4.19
N MET A 84 19.93 -12.73 3.34
CA MET A 84 19.64 -12.47 1.93
C MET A 84 18.35 -11.64 1.76
N ALA A 85 17.29 -12.00 2.47
CA ALA A 85 16.04 -11.23 2.48
C ALA A 85 16.24 -9.83 3.08
N MET A 86 17.12 -9.69 4.08
CA MET A 86 17.45 -8.41 4.68
C MET A 86 18.24 -7.51 3.70
N TRP A 87 19.22 -8.04 2.97
CA TRP A 87 19.92 -7.29 1.92
C TRP A 87 18.95 -6.84 0.82
N LEU A 88 18.07 -7.74 0.39
CA LEU A 88 17.07 -7.47 -0.64
C LEU A 88 16.08 -6.38 -0.19
N ASN A 89 15.67 -6.37 1.08
CA ASN A 89 14.83 -5.30 1.61
C ASN A 89 15.58 -3.97 1.71
N ASN A 90 16.83 -3.96 2.20
CA ASN A 90 17.57 -2.73 2.48
C ASN A 90 18.13 -2.04 1.22
N VAL A 91 18.38 -2.78 0.13
CA VAL A 91 18.99 -2.22 -1.08
C VAL A 91 17.92 -1.96 -2.16
N PRO A 92 17.43 -2.95 -2.93
CA PRO A 92 16.52 -2.68 -4.04
C PRO A 92 15.09 -2.32 -3.61
N VAL A 93 14.54 -2.94 -2.56
CA VAL A 93 13.15 -2.65 -2.12
C VAL A 93 13.05 -1.22 -1.58
N VAL A 94 13.97 -0.80 -0.71
CA VAL A 94 14.00 0.59 -0.20
C VAL A 94 14.25 1.60 -1.32
N ALA A 95 15.12 1.29 -2.30
CA ALA A 95 15.32 2.16 -3.46
C ALA A 95 14.03 2.31 -4.28
N GLY A 96 13.34 1.21 -4.57
CA GLY A 96 12.06 1.21 -5.28
C GLY A 96 10.95 1.95 -4.51
N TYR A 97 10.85 1.74 -3.20
CA TYR A 97 9.88 2.42 -2.35
C TYR A 97 10.10 3.94 -2.35
N ARG A 98 11.35 4.39 -2.27
CA ARG A 98 11.68 5.83 -2.37
C ARG A 98 11.26 6.41 -3.72
N ALA A 99 11.56 5.72 -4.81
CA ALA A 99 11.13 6.13 -6.15
C ALA A 99 9.59 6.18 -6.28
N PHE A 100 8.88 5.21 -5.70
CA PHE A 100 7.41 5.19 -5.65
C PHE A 100 6.83 6.39 -4.89
N VAL A 101 7.35 6.71 -3.69
CA VAL A 101 6.90 7.87 -2.90
C VAL A 101 7.17 9.18 -3.64
N MET A 102 8.34 9.31 -4.28
CA MET A 102 8.65 10.49 -5.10
C MET A 102 7.71 10.59 -6.31
N GLY A 103 7.52 9.49 -7.04
CA GLY A 103 6.66 9.46 -8.23
C GLY A 103 5.20 9.77 -7.92
N THR A 104 4.66 9.21 -6.83
CA THR A 104 3.29 9.50 -6.38
C THR A 104 3.13 10.95 -5.93
N SER A 105 4.15 11.53 -5.28
CA SER A 105 4.16 12.94 -4.88
C SER A 105 4.17 13.88 -6.10
N PHE A 106 5.02 13.62 -7.10
CA PHE A 106 5.00 14.41 -8.34
C PHE A 106 3.71 14.22 -9.13
N GLY A 107 3.17 13.00 -9.15
CA GLY A 107 1.89 12.69 -9.78
C GLY A 107 0.73 13.48 -9.17
N SER A 108 0.68 13.60 -7.84
CA SER A 108 -0.36 14.38 -7.16
C SER A 108 -0.22 15.88 -7.40
N ILE A 109 1.00 16.42 -7.44
CA ILE A 109 1.26 17.82 -7.84
C ILE A 109 0.81 18.06 -9.29
N GLY A 110 1.15 17.16 -10.21
CA GLY A 110 0.75 17.26 -11.61
C GLY A 110 -0.77 17.23 -11.81
N LEU A 111 -1.49 16.39 -11.06
CA LEU A 111 -2.96 16.36 -11.05
C LEU A 111 -3.53 17.66 -10.47
N GLY A 112 -2.94 18.19 -9.40
CA GLY A 112 -3.33 19.49 -8.83
C GLY A 112 -3.16 20.63 -9.84
N LEU A 113 -2.01 20.69 -10.52
CA LEU A 113 -1.74 21.67 -11.58
C LEU A 113 -2.71 21.53 -12.75
N ARG A 114 -3.03 20.29 -13.15
CA ARG A 114 -4.00 20.04 -14.22
C ARG A 114 -5.38 20.58 -13.88
N ILE A 115 -5.85 20.35 -12.65
CA ILE A 115 -7.15 20.86 -12.19
C ILE A 115 -7.15 22.39 -12.16
N MET A 116 -6.05 23.01 -11.72
CA MET A 116 -5.92 24.47 -11.69
C MET A 116 -5.82 25.11 -13.09
N LEU A 117 -5.16 24.44 -14.04
CA LEU A 117 -4.93 24.94 -15.40
C LEU A 117 -6.05 24.57 -16.38
N GLN A 118 -6.94 23.63 -16.03
CA GLN A 118 -8.16 23.38 -16.79
C GLN A 118 -9.03 24.63 -16.75
N LYS A 119 -8.81 25.49 -17.73
CA LYS A 119 -9.56 26.72 -17.99
C LYS A 119 -11.03 26.35 -18.20
N HIS A 120 -11.91 26.82 -17.32
CA HIS A 120 -13.36 26.75 -17.47
C HIS A 120 -13.76 27.14 -18.91
N PRO A 121 -14.18 26.19 -19.77
CA PRO A 121 -14.68 26.52 -21.11
C PRO A 121 -16.11 27.07 -21.07
N GLU A 122 -16.75 27.09 -19.89
CA GLU A 122 -18.18 27.33 -19.71
C GLU A 122 -18.56 28.78 -19.38
N ALA A 123 -17.64 29.75 -19.49
CA ALA A 123 -17.93 31.18 -19.31
C ALA A 123 -18.17 31.96 -20.63
N LEU A 124 -18.30 31.27 -21.77
CA LEU A 124 -18.65 31.86 -23.07
C LEU A 124 -19.80 31.07 -23.70
N GLY A 125 -21.00 31.32 -23.19
CA GLY A 125 -22.29 30.82 -23.67
C GLY A 125 -23.41 31.46 -22.87
#